data_AF-A0A7J8Q6E5-F1
#
_entry.id   AF-A0A7J8Q6E5-F1
#
_cell.length_a   1.000
_cell.length_b   1.000
_cell.length_c   1.000
_cell.angle_alpha   90.00
_cell.angle_beta   90.00
_cell.angle_gamma   90.00
#
_symmetry.space_group_name_H-M   'P 1'
#
loop_
_entity.id
_entity.type
_entity.pdbx_description
1 polymer ?
#
loop_
_entity_poly.entity_id
_entity_poly.type
_entity_poly.pdbx_seq_one_letter_code
_entity_poly.pdbx_strand_id
1 'polypeptide(L)'
;MNFLCASHTLDGSLSCNFDWLQYFDVVVTGSAKPGFFHEENRANIFKVEPESGMLLNTDNGTPMPQVGSTSPEVLLKGLNKSCRVFQGGNVAHLHKLLSIESSSQVLYVGDHIYGDILRSKKVLGWRTMLVVPELEREVKLLWELRDMRKQLRLLRDERDLVEDQIHHLKWSLKFESFRDDEKQKMISALGELESQRDQARLAHQQAQRECHQKVEELPFSIRLIFHKIWGQLMKTGYQNSRFAHQV
;
A
#
# COMPACT_ATOMS: atom_id res chain seq x y z
N MET A 1 7.01 3.24 -18.73
CA MET A 1 6.46 3.29 -20.10
C MET A 1 7.22 2.38 -21.07
N ASN A 2 8.54 2.22 -20.94
CA ASN A 2 9.32 1.32 -21.82
C ASN A 2 8.80 -0.12 -21.87
N PHE A 3 8.23 -0.64 -20.78
CA PHE A 3 7.68 -2.01 -20.74
C PHE A 3 6.43 -2.24 -21.60
N LEU A 4 5.67 -1.20 -21.96
CA LEU A 4 4.45 -1.33 -22.78
C LEU A 4 4.68 -0.84 -24.22
N CYS A 5 5.47 0.22 -24.40
CA CYS A 5 5.63 0.88 -25.69
C CYS A 5 6.88 0.45 -26.48
N ALA A 6 7.89 -0.13 -25.83
CA ALA A 6 9.14 -0.48 -26.51
C ALA A 6 9.11 -1.94 -26.99
N SER A 7 9.10 -2.12 -28.31
CA SER A 7 9.62 -3.36 -28.90
C SER A 7 11.13 -3.22 -28.97
N HIS A 8 11.87 -4.04 -28.24
CA HIS A 8 13.32 -4.11 -28.38
C HIS A 8 13.64 -4.83 -29.70
N THR A 9 13.68 -4.09 -30.81
CA THR A 9 14.29 -4.58 -32.05
C THR A 9 15.81 -4.50 -31.90
N LEU A 10 16.51 -5.52 -32.40
CA LEU A 10 17.97 -5.68 -32.31
C LEU A 10 18.78 -4.53 -32.98
N ASP A 11 18.13 -3.67 -33.76
CA ASP A 11 18.76 -2.63 -34.59
C ASP A 11 18.69 -1.20 -34.01
N GLY A 12 18.30 -1.01 -32.75
CA GLY A 12 18.42 0.28 -32.07
C GLY A 12 17.44 1.38 -32.54
N SER A 13 16.51 1.08 -33.46
CA SER A 13 15.36 1.95 -33.74
C SER A 13 14.19 1.57 -32.84
N LEU A 14 13.75 2.50 -31.98
CA LEU A 14 12.58 2.31 -31.13
C LEU A 14 11.31 2.34 -31.99
N SER A 15 10.86 1.20 -32.52
CA SER A 15 9.50 1.08 -33.05
C SER A 15 8.51 1.07 -31.89
N CYS A 16 7.70 2.13 -31.78
CA CYS A 16 6.60 2.21 -30.82
C CYS A 16 5.55 1.14 -31.16
N ASN A 17 5.33 0.18 -30.26
CA ASN A 17 4.25 -0.79 -30.39
C ASN A 17 2.97 -0.24 -29.73
N PHE A 18 1.85 -0.28 -30.45
CA PHE A 18 0.53 0.18 -29.99
C PHE A 18 -0.49 -0.95 -29.78
N ASP A 19 -0.09 -2.22 -29.94
CA ASP A 19 -0.95 -3.40 -29.79
C ASP A 19 -1.55 -3.50 -28.38
N TRP A 20 -0.83 -2.99 -27.37
CA TRP A 20 -1.33 -2.98 -25.98
C TRP A 20 -2.57 -2.12 -25.79
N LEU A 21 -2.83 -1.15 -26.68
CA LEU A 21 -4.04 -0.33 -26.63
C LEU A 21 -5.31 -1.18 -26.76
N GLN A 22 -5.25 -2.36 -27.40
CA GLN A 22 -6.40 -3.25 -27.56
C GLN A 22 -6.97 -3.78 -26.23
N TYR A 23 -6.20 -3.73 -25.14
CA TYR A 23 -6.61 -4.18 -23.82
C TYR A 23 -7.42 -3.13 -23.04
N PHE A 24 -7.55 -1.91 -23.58
CA PHE A 24 -8.17 -0.79 -22.88
C PHE A 24 -9.29 -0.16 -23.72
N ASP A 25 -10.39 0.19 -23.07
CA ASP A 25 -11.47 0.95 -23.72
C ASP A 25 -11.12 2.45 -23.85
N VAL A 26 -10.43 2.97 -22.82
CA VAL A 26 -9.99 4.36 -22.71
C VAL A 26 -8.63 4.41 -22.02
N VAL A 27 -7.70 5.19 -22.56
CA VAL A 27 -6.41 5.49 -21.96
C VAL A 27 -6.31 6.98 -21.71
N VAL A 28 -6.01 7.38 -20.48
CA VAL A 28 -5.79 8.78 -20.11
C VAL A 28 -4.34 8.94 -19.65
N THR A 29 -3.56 9.74 -20.37
CA THR A 29 -2.18 10.09 -20.06
C THR A 29 -2.14 11.47 -19.39
N GLY A 30 -1.04 11.79 -18.70
CA GLY A 30 -0.84 13.14 -18.14
C GLY A 30 -1.93 13.61 -17.16
N SER A 31 -2.59 12.69 -16.46
CA SER A 31 -3.73 12.96 -15.56
C SER A 31 -3.37 13.82 -14.33
N ALA A 32 -2.10 14.13 -14.09
CA ALA A 32 -1.64 15.01 -12.99
C ALA A 32 -2.26 14.63 -11.62
N LYS A 33 -2.26 13.33 -11.29
CA LYS A 33 -2.72 12.83 -9.99
C LYS A 33 -1.94 13.51 -8.84
N PRO A 34 -2.58 13.90 -7.71
CA PRO A 34 -3.96 13.61 -7.33
C PRO A 34 -5.01 14.61 -7.86
N GLY A 35 -4.60 15.63 -8.62
CA GLY A 35 -5.51 16.67 -9.14
C GLY A 35 -6.61 16.13 -10.05
N PHE A 36 -6.36 15.00 -10.71
CA PHE A 36 -7.34 14.26 -11.51
C PHE A 36 -8.65 13.95 -10.77
N PHE A 37 -8.55 13.59 -9.49
CA PHE A 37 -9.68 13.08 -8.70
C PHE A 37 -10.58 14.18 -8.13
N HIS A 38 -10.28 15.45 -8.40
CA HIS A 38 -11.12 16.57 -7.98
C HIS A 38 -12.02 16.99 -9.15
N GLU A 39 -13.34 16.85 -8.99
CA GLU A 39 -14.31 17.25 -10.02
C GLU A 39 -14.29 18.76 -10.32
N GLU A 40 -13.98 19.58 -9.31
CA GLU A 40 -13.87 21.04 -9.45
C GLU A 40 -12.65 21.48 -10.27
N ASN A 41 -11.73 20.57 -10.58
CA ASN A 41 -10.59 20.88 -11.40
C ASN A 41 -11.03 21.10 -12.85
N ARG A 42 -10.94 22.34 -13.33
CA ARG A 42 -11.23 22.75 -14.72
C ARG A 42 -10.11 22.32 -15.68
N ALA A 43 -9.60 21.10 -15.52
CA ALA A 43 -8.57 20.54 -16.37
C ALA A 43 -9.18 20.25 -17.75
N ASN A 44 -8.57 20.78 -18.81
CA ASN A 44 -8.96 20.44 -20.17
C ASN A 44 -8.56 18.99 -20.49
N ILE A 45 -9.36 18.34 -21.32
CA ILE A 45 -9.06 17.01 -21.85
C ILE A 45 -8.84 17.11 -23.36
N PHE A 46 -7.72 16.55 -23.82
CA PHE A 46 -7.33 16.54 -25.23
C PHE A 46 -7.39 15.11 -25.74
N LYS A 47 -7.88 14.90 -26.96
CA LYS A 47 -7.78 13.59 -27.65
C LYS A 47 -6.38 13.51 -28.26
N VAL A 48 -5.72 12.37 -28.08
CA VAL A 48 -4.37 12.14 -28.60
C VAL A 48 -4.47 11.26 -29.83
N GLU A 49 -3.81 11.66 -30.91
CA GLU A 49 -3.54 10.77 -32.04
C GLU A 49 -2.27 9.95 -31.73
N PRO A 50 -2.35 8.61 -31.56
CA PRO A 50 -1.22 7.83 -31.05
C PRO A 50 0.02 7.84 -31.94
N GLU A 51 -0.16 7.89 -33.26
CA GLU A 51 0.93 7.82 -34.24
C GLU A 51 1.71 9.13 -34.35
N SER A 52 1.00 10.27 -34.37
CA SER A 52 1.61 11.60 -34.51
C SER A 52 1.92 12.26 -33.17
N GLY A 53 1.27 11.83 -32.09
CA GLY A 53 1.31 12.48 -30.78
C GLY A 53 0.54 13.82 -30.74
N MET A 54 -0.21 14.17 -31.78
CA MET A 54 -0.93 15.44 -31.84
C MET A 54 -2.08 15.47 -30.83
N LEU A 55 -2.23 16.63 -30.18
CA LEU A 55 -3.32 16.90 -29.24
C LEU A 55 -4.45 17.62 -29.96
N LEU A 56 -5.61 16.99 -30.00
CA LEU A 56 -6.85 17.52 -30.57
C LEU A 56 -7.73 18.05 -29.45
N ASN A 57 -8.22 19.28 -29.62
CA ASN A 57 -9.15 19.91 -28.68
C ASN A 57 -10.47 19.13 -28.64
N THR A 58 -10.99 18.91 -27.43
CA THR A 58 -12.29 18.28 -27.22
C THR A 58 -13.17 19.18 -26.35
N ASP A 59 -14.46 19.16 -26.60
CA ASP A 59 -15.45 19.69 -25.67
C ASP A 59 -15.81 18.59 -24.68
N ASN A 60 -15.10 18.56 -23.55
CA ASN A 60 -15.33 17.62 -22.45
C ASN A 60 -15.37 16.15 -22.89
N GLY A 61 -14.41 15.74 -23.74
CA GLY A 61 -14.27 14.36 -24.23
C GLY A 61 -14.93 14.08 -25.59
N THR A 62 -15.75 15.01 -26.11
CA THR A 62 -16.28 14.93 -27.47
C THR A 62 -15.36 15.74 -28.40
N PRO A 63 -14.86 15.17 -29.52
CA PRO A 63 -14.04 15.93 -30.45
C PRO A 63 -14.80 17.16 -30.95
N MET A 64 -14.19 18.34 -30.89
CA MET A 64 -14.80 19.55 -31.44
C MET A 64 -14.84 19.45 -32.97
N PRO A 65 -15.95 19.81 -33.63
CA PRO A 65 -15.98 19.90 -35.08
C PRO A 65 -14.96 20.94 -35.55
N GLN A 66 -14.08 20.54 -36.46
CA GLN A 66 -13.08 21.45 -37.02
C GLN A 66 -13.77 22.53 -37.84
N VAL A 67 -13.45 23.80 -37.57
CA VAL A 67 -14.03 24.95 -38.28
C VAL A 67 -13.68 24.83 -39.76
N GLY A 68 -14.68 24.53 -40.60
CA GLY A 68 -14.54 24.35 -42.05
C GLY A 68 -14.92 22.98 -42.59
N SER A 69 -15.14 21.96 -41.75
CA SER A 69 -15.64 20.65 -42.19
C SER A 69 -17.17 20.58 -42.13
N THR A 70 -17.81 20.51 -43.30
CA THR A 70 -19.26 20.28 -43.48
C THR A 70 -19.63 18.81 -43.23
N SER A 71 -19.36 18.32 -42.05
CA SER A 71 -20.12 17.24 -41.41
C SER A 71 -19.66 17.12 -39.97
N PRO A 72 -20.56 16.99 -38.98
CA PRO A 72 -20.14 16.39 -37.73
C PRO A 72 -19.65 14.99 -38.12
N GLU A 73 -18.38 14.67 -37.88
CA GLU A 73 -17.95 13.28 -37.82
C GLU A 73 -18.74 12.65 -36.67
N VAL A 74 -19.97 12.26 -36.98
CA VAL A 74 -20.72 11.30 -36.21
C VAL A 74 -19.76 10.14 -36.11
N LEU A 75 -19.30 9.87 -34.88
CA LEU A 75 -18.65 8.64 -34.45
C LEU A 75 -19.62 7.47 -34.69
N LEU A 76 -19.99 7.25 -35.94
CA LEU A 76 -20.72 6.09 -36.41
C LEU A 76 -19.71 4.96 -36.35
N LYS A 77 -19.80 4.18 -35.27
CA LYS A 77 -19.92 2.73 -35.34
C LYS A 77 -19.15 2.10 -36.53
N GLY A 78 -17.85 2.32 -36.57
CA GLY A 78 -16.92 1.64 -37.45
C GLY A 78 -16.19 0.62 -36.60
N LEU A 79 -16.45 -0.66 -36.83
CA LEU A 79 -15.84 -1.79 -36.14
C LEU A 79 -14.33 -1.79 -36.34
N ASN A 80 -13.60 -1.09 -35.49
CA ASN A 80 -12.29 -1.48 -35.00
C ASN A 80 -12.25 -1.00 -33.55
N LYS A 81 -11.96 -1.89 -32.60
CA LYS A 81 -11.80 -1.57 -31.17
C LYS A 81 -10.54 -0.70 -30.96
N SER A 82 -10.47 0.46 -31.59
CA SER A 82 -9.39 1.40 -31.39
C SER A 82 -9.65 2.11 -30.06
N CYS A 83 -8.87 1.77 -29.04
CA CYS A 83 -8.86 2.45 -27.76
C CYS A 83 -8.80 3.97 -27.93
N ARG A 84 -9.62 4.69 -27.17
CA ARG A 84 -9.62 6.15 -27.20
C ARG A 84 -8.53 6.66 -26.25
N VAL A 85 -7.54 7.38 -26.80
CA VAL A 85 -6.43 7.94 -26.02
C VAL A 85 -6.68 9.42 -25.77
N PHE A 86 -6.54 9.84 -24.52
CA PHE A 86 -6.72 11.22 -24.06
C PHE A 86 -5.54 11.66 -23.19
N GLN A 87 -5.33 12.97 -23.08
CA GLN A 87 -4.35 13.58 -22.18
C GLN A 87 -5.02 14.60 -21.26
N GLY A 88 -4.68 14.55 -19.97
CA GLY A 88 -5.18 15.48 -18.95
C GLY A 88 -6.57 15.10 -18.42
N GLY A 89 -7.47 16.07 -18.36
CA GLY A 89 -8.84 15.91 -17.88
C GLY A 89 -8.97 15.68 -16.37
N ASN A 90 -10.20 15.39 -15.96
CA ASN A 90 -10.56 15.07 -14.59
C ASN A 90 -11.43 13.79 -14.53
N VAL A 91 -11.80 13.39 -13.32
CA VAL A 91 -12.66 12.22 -13.09
C VAL A 91 -14.05 12.35 -13.74
N ALA A 92 -14.64 13.54 -13.77
CA ALA A 92 -15.94 13.76 -14.37
C ALA A 92 -15.93 13.48 -15.89
N HIS A 93 -14.82 13.84 -16.56
CA HIS A 93 -14.60 13.45 -17.97
C HIS A 93 -14.54 11.94 -18.14
N LEU A 94 -13.84 11.23 -17.25
CA LEU A 94 -13.77 9.77 -17.31
C LEU A 94 -15.13 9.10 -17.11
N HIS A 95 -15.92 9.57 -16.13
CA HIS A 95 -17.29 9.10 -15.90
C HIS A 95 -18.16 9.28 -17.13
N LYS A 96 -18.08 10.45 -17.78
CA LYS A 96 -18.81 10.71 -19.03
C LYS A 96 -18.34 9.83 -20.18
N LEU A 97 -17.03 9.64 -20.35
CA LEU A 97 -16.43 8.84 -21.42
C LEU A 97 -16.77 7.34 -21.33
N LEU A 98 -16.88 6.82 -20.11
CA LEU A 98 -17.20 5.43 -19.81
C LEU A 98 -18.68 5.21 -19.46
N SER A 99 -19.50 6.28 -19.48
CA SER A 99 -20.93 6.23 -19.12
C SER A 99 -21.17 5.59 -17.75
N ILE A 100 -20.34 5.95 -16.76
CA ILE A 100 -20.44 5.46 -15.39
C ILE A 100 -21.49 6.30 -14.66
N GLU A 101 -22.54 5.64 -14.18
CA GLU A 101 -23.63 6.29 -13.44
C GLU A 101 -23.36 6.32 -11.93
N SER A 102 -22.65 5.31 -11.41
CA SER A 102 -22.33 5.19 -9.99
C SER A 102 -20.84 4.99 -9.77
N SER A 103 -20.25 5.86 -8.96
CA SER A 103 -18.89 5.75 -8.43
C SER A 103 -18.57 4.38 -7.80
N SER A 104 -19.56 3.70 -7.24
CA SER A 104 -19.38 2.39 -6.60
C SER A 104 -19.06 1.25 -7.59
N GLN A 105 -19.33 1.46 -8.88
CA GLN A 105 -19.04 0.49 -9.95
C GLN A 105 -17.55 0.48 -10.32
N VAL A 106 -16.79 1.51 -9.93
CA VAL A 106 -15.39 1.67 -10.29
C VAL A 106 -14.48 1.03 -9.24
N LEU A 107 -13.55 0.19 -9.71
CA LEU A 107 -12.40 -0.27 -8.94
C LEU A 107 -11.15 0.41 -9.49
N TYR A 108 -10.50 1.23 -8.69
CA TYR A 108 -9.25 1.88 -9.04
C TYR A 108 -8.07 1.14 -8.41
N VAL A 109 -7.13 0.71 -9.25
CA VAL A 109 -5.93 -0.01 -8.86
C VAL A 109 -4.73 0.92 -9.02
N GLY A 110 -3.94 1.10 -7.96
CA GLY A 110 -2.76 1.96 -7.99
C GLY A 110 -1.71 1.50 -6.99
N ASP A 111 -0.52 2.08 -7.09
CA ASP A 111 0.65 1.77 -6.24
C ASP A 111 0.93 2.87 -5.22
N HIS A 112 0.37 4.08 -5.40
CA HIS A 112 0.66 5.20 -4.53
C HIS A 112 -0.52 5.58 -3.62
N ILE A 113 -0.45 5.24 -2.32
CA ILE A 113 -1.51 5.51 -1.31
C ILE A 113 -2.11 6.93 -1.39
N TYR A 114 -1.28 7.97 -1.36
CA TYR A 114 -1.79 9.35 -1.35
C TYR A 114 -2.32 9.84 -2.69
N GLY A 115 -1.57 9.60 -3.77
CA GLY A 115 -1.94 10.00 -5.13
C GLY A 115 -3.18 9.27 -5.64
N ASP A 116 -3.33 8.00 -5.27
CA ASP A 116 -4.28 7.07 -5.88
C ASP A 116 -5.44 6.68 -4.98
N ILE A 117 -5.18 6.33 -3.73
CA ILE A 117 -6.15 5.60 -2.89
C ILE A 117 -6.94 6.55 -1.99
N LEU A 118 -6.25 7.41 -1.23
CA LEU A 118 -6.89 8.26 -0.23
C LEU A 118 -7.87 9.27 -0.84
N ARG A 119 -7.56 9.81 -2.02
CA ARG A 119 -8.41 10.78 -2.71
C ARG A 119 -9.57 10.11 -3.43
N SER A 120 -9.33 9.03 -4.15
CA SER A 120 -10.38 8.26 -4.84
C SER A 120 -11.43 7.70 -3.88
N LYS A 121 -11.02 7.25 -2.69
CA LYS A 121 -11.94 6.74 -1.67
C LYS A 121 -12.75 7.83 -0.98
N LYS A 122 -12.10 8.92 -0.54
CA LYS A 122 -12.76 9.98 0.26
C LYS A 122 -13.64 10.91 -0.58
N VAL A 123 -13.20 11.25 -1.79
CA VAL A 123 -13.86 12.28 -2.62
C VAL A 123 -14.87 11.62 -3.56
N LEU A 124 -14.53 10.48 -4.15
CA LEU A 124 -15.31 9.87 -5.23
C LEU A 124 -16.10 8.65 -4.79
N GLY A 125 -15.76 8.02 -3.66
CA GLY A 125 -16.43 6.79 -3.21
C GLY A 125 -16.14 5.57 -4.08
N TRP A 126 -15.04 5.59 -4.85
CA TRP A 126 -14.61 4.44 -5.64
C TRP A 126 -14.10 3.32 -4.74
N ARG A 127 -14.24 2.06 -5.19
CA ARG A 127 -13.48 0.97 -4.60
C ARG A 127 -12.03 1.12 -5.01
N THR A 128 -11.09 0.88 -4.10
CA THR A 128 -9.66 1.06 -4.35
C THR A 128 -8.89 -0.20 -4.00
N MET A 129 -7.92 -0.57 -4.83
CA MET A 129 -6.97 -1.65 -4.60
C MET A 129 -5.56 -1.07 -4.68
N LEU A 130 -4.76 -1.31 -3.64
CA LEU A 130 -3.37 -0.89 -3.59
C LEU A 130 -2.47 -2.06 -3.96
N VAL A 131 -1.57 -1.84 -4.91
CA VAL A 131 -0.50 -2.78 -5.27
C VAL A 131 0.75 -2.38 -4.49
N VAL A 132 1.25 -3.28 -3.65
CA VAL A 132 2.46 -3.07 -2.84
C VAL A 132 3.49 -4.16 -3.20
N PRO A 133 4.39 -3.92 -4.17
CA PRO A 133 5.37 -4.91 -4.62
C PRO A 133 6.30 -5.39 -3.50
N GLU A 134 6.63 -4.50 -2.56
CA GLU A 134 7.51 -4.79 -1.41
C GLU A 134 6.93 -5.86 -0.49
N LEU A 135 5.61 -5.99 -0.44
CA LEU A 135 4.91 -6.91 0.44
C LEU A 135 5.19 -8.38 0.10
N GLU A 136 5.42 -8.71 -1.18
CA GLU A 136 5.72 -10.09 -1.59
C GLU A 136 6.97 -10.61 -0.88
N ARG A 137 8.03 -9.80 -0.86
CA ARG A 137 9.30 -10.17 -0.22
C ARG A 137 9.15 -10.26 1.29
N GLU A 138 8.45 -9.29 1.88
CA GLU A 138 8.18 -9.27 3.31
C GLU A 138 7.39 -10.53 3.75
N VAL A 139 6.32 -10.90 3.05
CA VAL A 139 5.50 -12.09 3.38
C VAL A 139 6.32 -13.38 3.34
N LYS A 140 7.19 -13.56 2.34
CA LYS A 140 8.06 -14.76 2.25
C LYS A 140 8.96 -14.90 3.48
N LEU A 141 9.58 -13.81 3.94
CA LEU A 141 10.40 -13.86 5.16
C LEU A 141 9.60 -14.01 6.43
N LEU A 142 8.46 -13.34 6.51
CA LEU A 142 7.57 -13.54 7.63
C LEU A 142 7.22 -15.04 7.72
N TRP A 143 6.99 -15.71 6.60
CA TRP A 143 6.76 -17.15 6.61
C TRP A 143 7.94 -17.95 7.17
N GLU A 144 9.17 -17.68 6.75
CA GLU A 144 10.38 -18.38 7.25
C GLU A 144 10.63 -18.12 8.75
N LEU A 145 10.43 -16.88 9.20
CA LEU A 145 10.66 -16.47 10.59
C LEU A 145 9.46 -16.77 11.52
N ARG A 146 8.43 -17.47 11.06
CA ARG A 146 7.17 -17.64 11.80
C ARG A 146 7.37 -18.29 13.17
N ASP A 147 8.20 -19.32 13.24
CA ASP A 147 8.35 -20.14 14.46
C ASP A 147 9.15 -19.38 15.51
N MET A 148 10.23 -18.70 15.11
CA MET A 148 10.98 -17.82 16.00
C MET A 148 10.14 -16.64 16.49
N ARG A 149 9.32 -16.03 15.62
CA ARG A 149 8.43 -14.94 16.02
C ARG A 149 7.33 -15.41 16.96
N LYS A 150 6.87 -16.66 16.82
CA LYS A 150 5.95 -17.29 17.79
C LYS A 150 6.62 -17.47 19.15
N GLN A 151 7.86 -17.97 19.18
CA GLN A 151 8.63 -18.09 20.43
C GLN A 151 8.85 -16.74 21.12
N LEU A 152 9.26 -15.71 20.36
CA LEU A 152 9.43 -14.36 20.88
C LEU A 152 8.12 -13.79 21.45
N ARG A 153 6.99 -14.08 20.81
CA ARG A 153 5.68 -13.66 21.32
C ARG A 153 5.36 -14.35 22.66
N LEU A 154 5.58 -15.66 22.75
CA LEU A 154 5.33 -16.41 24.00
C LEU A 154 6.17 -15.90 25.17
N LEU A 155 7.48 -15.70 24.95
CA LEU A 155 8.38 -15.15 25.99
C LEU A 155 7.97 -13.75 26.44
N ARG A 156 7.39 -12.97 25.51
CA ARG A 156 6.85 -11.65 25.84
C ARG A 156 5.57 -11.75 26.64
N ASP A 157 4.62 -12.59 26.22
CA ASP A 157 3.34 -12.77 26.91
C ASP A 157 3.58 -13.28 28.35
N GLU A 158 4.58 -14.14 28.55
CA GLU A 158 5.04 -14.59 29.87
C GLU A 158 5.60 -13.43 30.70
N ARG A 159 6.48 -12.60 30.11
CA ARG A 159 7.00 -11.40 30.79
C ARG A 159 5.87 -10.44 31.19
N ASP A 160 4.94 -10.17 30.27
CA ASP A 160 3.84 -9.23 30.48
C ASP A 160 2.93 -9.75 31.62
N LEU A 161 2.66 -11.07 31.66
CA LEU A 161 1.92 -11.70 32.76
C LEU A 161 2.63 -11.55 34.12
N VAL A 162 3.94 -11.79 34.18
CA VAL A 162 4.72 -11.64 35.42
C VAL A 162 4.75 -10.19 35.87
N GLU A 163 4.89 -9.23 34.95
CA GLU A 163 4.84 -7.79 35.26
C GLU A 163 3.48 -7.38 35.83
N ASP A 164 2.38 -7.88 35.25
CA ASP A 164 1.02 -7.64 35.74
C ASP A 164 0.81 -8.22 37.15
N GLN A 165 1.29 -9.44 37.42
CA GLN A 165 1.23 -10.06 38.75
C GLN A 165 2.03 -9.27 39.79
N ILE A 166 3.25 -8.83 39.45
CA ILE A 166 4.06 -7.97 40.31
C ILE A 166 3.32 -6.66 40.59
N HIS A 167 2.72 -6.04 39.57
CA HIS A 167 1.98 -4.80 39.73
C HIS A 167 0.79 -4.99 40.68
N HIS A 168 0.02 -6.06 40.51
CA HIS A 168 -1.11 -6.37 41.38
C HIS A 168 -0.67 -6.59 42.83
N LEU A 169 0.37 -7.39 43.06
CA LEU A 169 0.88 -7.65 44.41
C LEU A 169 1.43 -6.39 45.08
N LYS A 170 2.18 -5.55 44.34
CA LYS A 170 2.66 -4.25 44.83
C LYS A 170 1.51 -3.33 45.18
N TRP A 171 0.45 -3.33 44.38
CA TRP A 171 -0.74 -2.53 44.63
C TRP A 171 -1.46 -3.01 45.89
N SER A 172 -1.76 -4.31 46.01
CA SER A 172 -2.38 -4.88 47.22
C SER A 172 -1.56 -4.56 48.46
N LEU A 173 -0.24 -4.81 48.46
CA LEU A 173 0.65 -4.50 49.60
C LEU A 173 0.63 -3.03 50.03
N LYS A 174 0.30 -2.10 49.13
CA LYS A 174 0.30 -0.66 49.39
C LYS A 174 -1.05 -0.15 49.90
N PHE A 175 -2.15 -0.73 49.46
CA PHE A 175 -3.49 -0.17 49.67
C PHE A 175 -4.40 -1.02 50.55
N GLU A 176 -4.12 -2.31 50.72
CA GLU A 176 -4.89 -3.21 51.58
C GLU A 176 -4.23 -3.40 52.96
N SER A 177 -5.05 -3.54 54.00
CA SER A 177 -4.59 -3.81 55.37
C SER A 177 -4.53 -5.32 55.58
N PHE A 178 -3.32 -5.86 55.61
CA PHE A 178 -3.06 -7.29 55.86
C PHE A 178 -2.47 -7.52 57.24
N ARG A 179 -2.60 -8.76 57.74
CA ARG A 179 -1.83 -9.23 58.89
C ARG A 179 -0.35 -9.32 58.53
N ASP A 180 0.55 -9.17 59.50
CA ASP A 180 2.00 -9.23 59.26
C ASP A 180 2.43 -10.56 58.61
N ASP A 181 1.79 -11.66 58.98
CA ASP A 181 2.04 -13.00 58.43
C ASP A 181 1.69 -13.08 56.92
N GLU A 182 0.60 -12.45 56.51
CA GLU A 182 0.13 -12.40 55.12
C GLU A 182 1.00 -11.45 54.29
N LYS A 183 1.39 -10.32 54.89
CA LYS A 183 2.31 -9.36 54.29
C LYS A 183 3.67 -9.99 54.02
N GLN A 184 4.20 -10.78 54.94
CA GLN A 184 5.48 -11.47 54.77
C GLN A 184 5.41 -12.50 53.63
N LYS A 185 4.31 -13.26 53.52
CA LYS A 185 4.08 -14.20 52.40
C LYS A 185 4.00 -13.50 51.04
N MET A 186 3.32 -12.37 50.99
CA MET A 186 3.21 -11.56 49.76
C MET A 186 4.56 -10.98 49.34
N ILE A 187 5.39 -10.55 50.31
CA ILE A 187 6.76 -10.07 50.04
C ILE A 187 7.65 -11.19 49.50
N SER A 188 7.58 -12.41 50.06
CA SER A 188 8.34 -13.55 49.52
C SER A 188 7.89 -13.92 48.09
N ALA A 189 6.57 -13.97 47.84
CA ALA A 189 6.03 -14.23 46.50
C ALA A 189 6.44 -13.16 45.49
N LEU A 190 6.51 -11.90 45.91
CA LEU A 190 7.00 -10.80 45.09
C LEU A 190 8.48 -10.97 44.73
N GLY A 191 9.33 -11.43 45.66
CA GLY A 191 10.73 -11.74 45.38
C GLY A 191 10.91 -12.87 44.36
N GLU A 192 10.08 -13.91 44.44
CA GLU A 192 10.05 -15.00 43.45
C GLU A 192 9.64 -14.50 42.07
N LEU A 193 8.58 -13.69 41.98
CA LEU A 193 8.13 -13.11 40.72
C LEU A 193 9.14 -12.12 40.12
N GLU A 194 9.84 -11.34 40.95
CA GLU A 194 10.92 -10.47 40.47
C GLU A 194 12.08 -11.28 39.89
N SER A 195 12.40 -12.44 40.47
CA SER A 195 13.39 -13.37 39.89
C SER A 195 12.91 -13.95 38.56
N GLN A 196 11.65 -14.38 38.48
CA GLN A 196 11.03 -14.88 37.25
C GLN A 196 11.02 -13.82 36.15
N ARG A 197 10.70 -12.56 36.48
CA ARG A 197 10.75 -11.43 35.55
C ARG A 197 12.14 -11.27 34.95
N ASP A 198 13.18 -11.34 35.78
CA ASP A 198 14.56 -11.16 35.31
C ASP A 198 15.01 -12.32 34.41
N GLN A 199 14.59 -13.55 34.72
CA GLN A 199 14.80 -14.72 33.85
C GLN A 199 14.08 -14.56 32.51
N ALA A 200 12.79 -14.21 32.52
CA ALA A 200 12.00 -13.98 31.31
C ALA A 200 12.59 -12.85 30.44
N ARG A 201 13.07 -11.78 31.08
CA ARG A 201 13.74 -10.66 30.39
C ARG A 201 15.03 -11.10 29.69
N LEU A 202 15.87 -11.88 30.37
CA LEU A 202 17.12 -12.41 29.80
C LEU A 202 16.84 -13.37 28.65
N ALA A 203 15.88 -14.29 28.83
CA ALA A 203 15.46 -15.24 27.79
C ALA A 203 14.94 -14.51 26.54
N HIS A 204 14.10 -13.48 26.72
CA HIS A 204 13.62 -12.66 25.62
C HIS A 204 14.76 -11.92 24.90
N GLN A 205 15.71 -11.32 25.63
CA GLN A 205 16.86 -10.64 25.04
C GLN A 205 17.79 -11.59 24.26
N GLN A 206 17.95 -12.82 24.75
CA GLN A 206 18.74 -13.83 24.06
C GLN A 206 18.04 -14.29 22.78
N ALA A 207 16.75 -14.65 22.85
CA ALA A 207 15.97 -15.05 21.69
C ALA A 207 15.93 -13.95 20.61
N GLN A 208 15.89 -12.67 21.01
CA GLN A 208 15.92 -11.54 20.08
C GLN A 208 17.28 -11.42 19.37
N ARG A 209 18.39 -11.65 20.08
CA ARG A 209 19.73 -11.65 19.49
C ARG A 209 19.92 -12.82 18.53
N GLU A 210 19.48 -14.01 18.89
CA GLU A 210 19.51 -15.20 18.03
C GLU A 210 18.68 -15.00 16.76
N CYS A 211 17.51 -14.37 16.89
CA CYS A 211 16.68 -14.00 15.74
C CYS A 211 17.41 -13.01 14.83
N HIS A 212 18.11 -12.02 15.38
CA HIS A 212 18.88 -11.06 14.59
C HIS A 212 20.06 -11.74 13.88
N GLN A 213 20.80 -12.60 14.57
CA GLN A 213 21.91 -13.38 13.99
C GLN A 213 21.43 -14.29 12.86
N LYS A 214 20.33 -15.03 13.05
CA LYS A 214 19.76 -15.86 11.98
C LYS A 214 19.33 -15.05 10.76
N VAL A 215 18.78 -13.86 10.97
CA VAL A 215 18.48 -12.93 9.87
C VAL A 215 19.77 -12.48 9.18
N GLU A 216 20.84 -12.25 9.93
CA GLU A 216 22.17 -11.97 9.40
C GLU A 216 22.89 -13.19 8.82
N GLU A 217 22.45 -14.42 9.03
CA GLU A 217 23.06 -15.61 8.39
C GLU A 217 22.41 -15.94 7.05
N LEU A 218 21.19 -15.45 6.81
CA LEU A 218 20.48 -15.67 5.56
C LEU A 218 21.26 -15.09 4.36
N PRO A 219 21.05 -15.66 3.15
CA PRO A 219 21.65 -15.18 1.91
C PRO A 219 21.51 -13.66 1.73
N PHE A 220 22.49 -13.00 1.09
CA PHE A 220 22.49 -11.55 0.87
C PHE A 220 21.21 -11.03 0.17
N SER A 221 20.64 -11.84 -0.73
CA SER A 221 19.34 -11.61 -1.39
C SER A 221 18.16 -11.53 -0.43
N ILE A 222 18.26 -12.18 0.74
CA ILE A 222 17.26 -12.18 1.81
C ILE A 222 17.53 -11.08 2.85
N ARG A 223 18.80 -10.80 3.18
CA ARG A 223 19.17 -9.72 4.12
C ARG A 223 18.68 -8.32 3.70
N LEU A 224 18.49 -8.11 2.40
CA LEU A 224 18.01 -6.84 1.85
C LEU A 224 16.49 -6.62 1.96
N ILE A 225 15.73 -7.60 2.44
CA ILE A 225 14.26 -7.54 2.41
C ILE A 225 13.70 -6.67 3.54
N PHE A 226 14.31 -6.71 4.73
CA PHE A 226 14.10 -5.64 5.72
C PHE A 226 15.19 -4.60 5.54
N HIS A 227 14.79 -3.34 5.47
CA HIS A 227 15.78 -2.29 5.32
C HIS A 227 16.60 -2.23 6.61
N LYS A 228 17.94 -2.35 6.51
CA LYS A 228 18.86 -2.37 7.66
C LYS A 228 18.60 -1.24 8.67
N ILE A 229 18.21 -0.06 8.17
CA ILE A 229 17.96 1.14 8.97
C ILE A 229 16.49 1.29 9.36
N TRP A 230 15.55 0.89 8.49
CA TRP A 230 14.13 1.25 8.64
C TRP A 230 13.25 0.08 9.10
N GLY A 231 13.77 -1.15 9.05
CA GLY A 231 13.05 -2.35 9.46
C GLY A 231 11.97 -2.77 8.46
N GLN A 232 10.82 -3.15 9.00
CA GLN A 232 9.69 -3.70 8.25
C GLN A 232 8.81 -2.59 7.68
N LEU A 233 8.22 -2.79 6.50
CA LEU A 233 7.33 -1.79 5.91
C LEU A 233 6.02 -1.70 6.69
N MET A 234 5.47 -2.84 7.12
CA MET A 234 4.15 -2.90 7.77
C MET A 234 4.21 -2.72 9.30
N LYS A 235 5.39 -2.78 9.91
CA LYS A 235 5.55 -2.77 11.36
C LYS A 235 6.68 -1.86 11.82
N THR A 236 6.42 -1.08 12.86
CA THR A 236 7.44 -0.34 13.63
C THR A 236 7.58 -1.02 14.98
N GLY A 237 8.51 -1.97 15.06
CA GLY A 237 8.61 -2.89 16.19
C GLY A 237 7.34 -3.73 16.30
N TYR A 238 6.55 -3.51 17.36
CA TYR A 238 5.30 -4.24 17.60
C TYR A 238 4.05 -3.53 17.07
N GLN A 239 4.14 -2.22 16.86
CA GLN A 239 3.02 -1.43 16.38
C GLN A 239 2.95 -1.47 14.86
N ASN A 240 1.76 -1.24 14.32
CA ASN A 240 1.60 -1.03 12.88
C ASN A 240 2.36 0.24 12.49
N SER A 241 3.09 0.18 11.37
CA SER A 241 3.73 1.37 10.82
C SER A 241 2.68 2.38 10.37
N ARG A 242 3.08 3.64 10.12
CA ARG A 242 2.15 4.62 9.53
C ARG A 242 1.67 4.16 8.14
N PHE A 243 2.52 3.48 7.38
CA PHE A 243 2.15 2.88 6.11
C PHE A 243 1.04 1.83 6.30
N ALA A 244 1.20 0.90 7.24
CA ALA A 244 0.19 -0.12 7.52
C ALA A 244 -1.15 0.41 8.04
N HIS A 245 -1.18 1.61 8.63
CA HIS A 245 -2.45 2.27 9.00
C HIS A 245 -3.15 2.93 7.81
N GLN A 246 -2.41 3.24 6.74
CA GLN A 246 -2.95 3.87 5.55
C GLN A 246 -3.47 2.87 4.52
N VAL A 247 -2.91 1.65 4.52
CA VAL A 247 -3.39 0.49 3.77
C VAL A 247 -4.65 -0.06 4.42
#